data_AF-A0A3A4W0W6-F1
#
_entry.id   AF-A0A3A4W0W6-F1
#
_cell.length_a   1.000
_cell.length_b   1.000
_cell.length_c   1.000
_cell.angle_alpha   90.00
_cell.angle_beta   90.00
_cell.angle_gamma   90.00
#
_symmetry.space_group_name_H-M   'P 1'
#
loop_
_entity.id
_entity.type
_entity.pdbx_description
1 polymer ?
#
loop_
_entity_poly.entity_id
_entity_poly.type
_entity_poly.pdbx_seq_one_letter_code
_entity_poly.pdbx_strand_id
1 'polypeptide(L)'
;NYFERLLMQLTRHELDGHAEFKKDGVFRLTSQPFPELGDKIQLGLYELPRRSGGAHLYRFNHPLAEAIVAKAKARLLPPAEIYLDYGLHDGKVSILEPFIGQSGWLIAWVYTVESLDQAEDHLILAAKTDNGRFMDNETAARMLSLPGNFIGTISGGQTNGALGAILQERQSAIQKEISERNARFFEAEADKLDGWADDLKIGLEREIKELDRQIKEARRAAVPALTLEEKLSGQKQIKALEAQRNQKRRSLFDAQDEVDRQREELIARIEGKLQQQTELVRLFEIRWSIKRGYTGGYK
;
A
#
# COMPACT_ATOMS: atom_id res chain seq x y z
N ASN A 1 10.11 18.25 0.93
CA ASN A 1 9.62 16.87 0.77
C ASN A 1 10.27 16.03 1.87
N TYR A 2 9.48 15.45 2.78
CA TYR A 2 9.98 14.73 3.96
C TYR A 2 10.73 13.44 3.60
N PHE A 3 10.18 12.64 2.68
CA PHE A 3 10.77 11.37 2.27
C PHE A 3 12.07 11.55 1.47
N GLU A 4 12.14 12.57 0.61
CA GLU A 4 13.39 12.91 -0.08
C GLU A 4 14.52 13.26 0.91
N ARG A 5 14.19 13.94 2.02
CA ARG A 5 15.17 14.26 3.06
C ARG A 5 15.67 13.01 3.78
N LEU A 6 14.75 12.10 4.15
CA LEU A 6 15.11 10.82 4.76
C LEU A 6 15.98 9.96 3.83
N LEU A 7 15.58 9.86 2.55
CA LEU A 7 16.35 9.14 1.54
C LEU A 7 17.76 9.70 1.43
N MET A 8 17.91 11.02 1.37
CA MET A 8 19.24 11.66 1.30
C MET A 8 20.07 11.45 2.56
N GLN A 9 19.47 11.47 3.75
CA GLN A 9 20.16 11.18 5.01
C GLN A 9 20.68 9.74 5.02
N LEU A 10 19.83 8.77 4.65
CA LEU A 10 20.23 7.37 4.54
C LEU A 10 21.31 7.17 3.49
N THR A 11 21.16 7.80 2.33
CA THR A 11 22.14 7.73 1.22
C THR A 11 23.51 8.25 1.68
N ARG A 12 23.53 9.35 2.44
CA ARG A 12 24.78 9.90 3.00
C ARG A 12 25.47 8.93 3.95
N HIS A 13 24.69 8.23 4.77
CA HIS A 13 25.23 7.24 5.69
C HIS A 13 25.72 5.97 4.97
N GLU A 14 24.91 5.42 4.05
CA GLU A 14 25.20 4.14 3.39
C GLU A 14 26.27 4.22 2.30
N LEU A 15 26.46 5.41 1.70
CA LEU A 15 27.47 5.67 0.69
C LEU A 15 28.70 6.38 1.25
N ASP A 16 28.92 6.33 2.56
CA ASP A 16 30.17 6.82 3.15
C ASP A 16 31.37 6.12 2.50
N GLY A 17 32.37 6.90 2.07
CA GLY A 17 33.51 6.44 1.28
C GLY A 17 33.22 6.10 -0.20
N HIS A 18 31.95 6.05 -0.63
CA HIS A 18 31.56 5.75 -2.02
C HIS A 18 31.00 6.95 -2.80
N ALA A 19 30.63 8.03 -2.11
CA ALA A 19 30.04 9.22 -2.72
C ALA A 19 30.52 10.54 -2.10
N GLU A 20 30.62 11.57 -2.92
CA GLU A 20 30.89 12.95 -2.52
C GLU A 20 29.60 13.77 -2.51
N PHE A 21 29.22 14.29 -1.35
CA PHE A 21 28.01 15.11 -1.18
C PHE A 21 28.35 16.59 -1.33
N LYS A 22 27.70 17.28 -2.26
CA LYS A 22 28.01 18.70 -2.59
C LYS A 22 27.05 19.69 -1.97
N LYS A 23 25.75 19.52 -2.25
CA LYS A 23 24.64 20.37 -1.79
C LYS A 23 23.49 19.45 -1.39
N ASP A 24 22.53 19.95 -0.62
CA ASP A 24 21.34 19.17 -0.26
C ASP A 24 20.70 18.56 -1.51
N GLY A 25 20.48 17.25 -1.53
CA GLY A 25 19.86 16.57 -2.67
C GLY A 25 20.73 16.33 -3.91
N VAL A 26 22.06 16.56 -3.85
CA VAL A 26 23.00 16.26 -4.94
C VAL A 26 24.27 15.60 -4.40
N PHE A 27 24.65 14.48 -5.01
CA PHE A 27 25.88 13.75 -4.70
C PHE A 27 26.53 13.20 -5.96
N ARG A 28 27.83 12.95 -5.91
CA ARG A 28 28.56 12.25 -6.98
C ARG A 28 28.96 10.87 -6.47
N LEU A 29 28.52 9.83 -7.14
CA LEU A 29 28.95 8.46 -6.88
C LEU A 29 30.34 8.26 -7.52
N THR A 30 31.35 7.95 -6.71
CA THR A 30 32.75 7.87 -7.14
C THR A 30 33.27 6.43 -7.27
N SER A 31 32.62 5.48 -6.60
CA SER A 31 32.90 4.04 -6.72
C SER A 31 31.60 3.22 -6.66
N GLN A 32 31.65 1.94 -7.05
CA GLN A 32 30.47 1.08 -7.11
C GLN A 32 30.23 0.37 -5.75
N PRO A 33 29.24 0.79 -4.95
CA PRO A 33 28.92 0.16 -3.67
C PRO A 33 28.22 -1.20 -3.81
N PHE A 34 27.62 -1.48 -4.98
CA PHE A 34 26.88 -2.72 -5.27
C PHE A 34 27.37 -3.31 -6.60
N PRO A 35 28.46 -4.09 -6.61
CA PRO A 35 29.05 -4.63 -7.83
C PRO A 35 28.05 -5.46 -8.66
N GLU A 36 27.16 -6.22 -8.02
CA GLU A 36 26.12 -7.01 -8.69
C GLU A 36 25.08 -6.18 -9.47
N LEU A 37 24.96 -4.88 -9.18
CA LEU A 37 24.08 -3.94 -9.86
C LEU A 37 24.83 -2.98 -10.78
N GLY A 38 26.09 -3.29 -11.11
CA GLY A 38 27.00 -2.41 -11.86
C GLY A 38 26.43 -1.85 -13.16
N ASP A 39 25.68 -2.66 -13.90
CA ASP A 39 25.07 -2.27 -15.18
C ASP A 39 23.86 -1.33 -15.00
N LYS A 40 23.25 -1.33 -13.82
CA LYS A 40 22.06 -0.54 -13.48
C LYS A 40 22.39 0.74 -12.69
N ILE A 41 23.57 0.81 -12.08
CA ILE A 41 24.00 1.92 -11.22
C ILE A 41 25.26 2.54 -11.84
N GLN A 42 25.09 3.67 -12.52
CA GLN A 42 26.18 4.36 -13.20
C GLN A 42 26.94 5.29 -12.24
N LEU A 43 28.28 5.32 -12.34
CA LEU A 43 29.06 6.33 -11.64
C LEU A 43 28.78 7.71 -12.22
N GLY A 44 28.80 8.74 -11.38
CA GLY A 44 28.53 10.10 -11.84
C GLY A 44 27.70 10.92 -10.88
N LEU A 45 27.12 12.01 -11.40
CA LEU A 45 26.34 12.94 -10.62
C LEU A 45 24.89 12.44 -10.49
N TYR A 46 24.36 12.45 -9.27
CA TYR A 46 22.98 12.09 -8.93
C TYR A 46 22.25 13.30 -8.32
N GLU A 47 20.98 13.48 -8.70
CA GLU A 47 20.17 14.59 -8.20
C GLU A 47 18.69 14.24 -7.99
N LEU A 48 18.07 14.86 -6.98
CA LEU A 48 16.63 14.76 -6.75
C LEU A 48 15.80 15.42 -7.88
N PRO A 49 14.52 15.03 -8.10
CA PRO A 49 13.75 15.30 -9.33
C PRO A 49 13.32 16.74 -9.66
N ARG A 50 14.01 17.75 -9.16
CA ARG A 50 13.69 19.17 -9.35
C ARG A 50 14.91 20.01 -9.75
N ARG A 51 15.99 19.36 -10.15
CA ARG A 51 17.25 20.00 -10.51
C ARG A 51 17.53 19.76 -11.99
N SER A 52 18.13 20.76 -12.62
CA SER A 52 18.04 20.99 -14.05
C SER A 52 19.35 20.59 -14.74
N GLY A 53 19.62 19.29 -14.90
CA GLY A 53 20.41 18.82 -16.04
C GLY A 53 21.44 17.72 -15.77
N GLY A 54 21.74 16.94 -16.82
CA GLY A 54 22.91 16.06 -17.01
C GLY A 54 23.19 14.94 -16.00
N ALA A 55 22.53 14.95 -14.85
CA ALA A 55 22.73 14.02 -13.74
C ALA A 55 21.71 12.87 -13.78
N HIS A 56 22.07 11.77 -13.14
CA HIS A 56 21.18 10.65 -12.90
C HIS A 56 20.08 11.03 -11.91
N LEU A 57 18.86 10.73 -12.29
CA LEU A 57 17.68 11.08 -11.50
C LEU A 57 17.56 10.15 -10.29
N TYR A 58 17.75 10.71 -9.10
CA TYR A 58 17.69 9.97 -7.86
C TYR A 58 16.29 10.03 -7.26
N ARG A 59 15.62 8.88 -7.26
CA ARG A 59 14.27 8.64 -6.73
C ARG A 59 14.28 7.40 -5.85
N PHE A 60 13.22 7.20 -5.08
CA PHE A 60 13.10 6.05 -4.17
C PHE A 60 13.21 4.70 -4.91
N ASN A 61 12.66 4.63 -6.12
CA ASN A 61 12.61 3.47 -7.00
C ASN A 61 13.83 3.38 -7.94
N HIS A 62 14.86 4.19 -7.70
CA HIS A 62 16.12 4.05 -8.42
C HIS A 62 16.86 2.81 -7.87
N PRO A 63 17.49 1.95 -8.71
CA PRO A 63 18.18 0.73 -8.24
C PRO A 63 19.17 0.97 -7.09
N LEU A 64 19.92 2.07 -7.15
CA LEU A 64 20.80 2.51 -6.04
C LEU A 64 20.03 2.78 -4.74
N ALA A 65 18.89 3.47 -4.79
CA ALA A 65 18.09 3.77 -3.59
C ALA A 65 17.49 2.49 -3.00
N GLU A 66 16.96 1.61 -3.84
CA GLU A 66 16.42 0.31 -3.43
C GLU A 66 17.51 -0.55 -2.77
N ALA A 67 18.69 -0.63 -3.37
CA ALA A 67 19.82 -1.38 -2.81
C ALA A 67 20.32 -0.82 -1.47
N ILE A 68 20.38 0.51 -1.34
CA ILE A 68 20.71 1.21 -0.09
C ILE A 68 19.70 0.87 1.01
N VAL A 69 18.40 0.94 0.70
CA VAL A 69 17.34 0.64 1.66
C VAL A 69 17.36 -0.84 2.04
N ALA A 70 17.53 -1.75 1.07
CA ALA A 70 17.63 -3.18 1.32
C ALA A 70 18.83 -3.52 2.23
N LYS A 71 20.01 -2.95 1.94
CA LYS A 71 21.22 -3.11 2.76
C LYS A 71 21.00 -2.60 4.19
N ALA A 72 20.36 -1.44 4.35
CA ALA A 72 20.06 -0.88 5.66
C ALA A 72 19.05 -1.75 6.45
N LYS A 73 17.99 -2.25 5.79
CA LYS A 73 16.98 -3.15 6.41
C LYS A 73 17.59 -4.50 6.83
N ALA A 74 18.55 -5.02 6.07
CA ALA A 74 19.19 -6.31 6.34
C ALA A 74 20.33 -6.24 7.37
N ARG A 75 20.71 -5.04 7.83
CA ARG A 75 21.80 -4.87 8.79
C ARG A 75 21.41 -5.45 10.15
N LEU A 76 22.23 -6.37 10.66
CA LEU A 76 22.12 -6.84 12.04
C LEU A 76 22.55 -5.73 13.00
N LEU A 77 21.60 -5.22 13.79
CA LEU A 77 21.82 -4.19 14.79
C LEU A 77 21.73 -4.82 16.19
N PRO A 78 22.87 -5.01 16.88
CA PRO A 78 22.82 -5.47 18.26
C PRO A 78 22.17 -4.39 19.14
N PRO A 79 21.51 -4.76 20.26
CA PRO A 79 20.94 -3.80 21.18
C PRO A 79 21.95 -2.72 21.58
N ALA A 80 21.52 -1.47 21.54
CA ALA A 80 22.40 -0.32 21.76
C ALA A 80 21.75 0.73 22.66
N GLU A 81 22.58 1.48 23.37
CA GLU A 81 22.16 2.70 24.05
C GLU A 81 22.35 3.90 23.13
N ILE A 82 21.25 4.65 22.94
CA ILE A 82 21.20 5.84 22.11
C ILE A 82 20.78 7.04 22.96
N TYR A 83 21.57 8.09 22.89
CA TYR A 83 21.23 9.39 23.45
C TYR A 83 20.51 10.24 22.40
N LEU A 84 19.26 10.62 22.67
CA LEU A 84 18.44 11.44 21.80
C LEU A 84 18.46 12.89 22.29
N ASP A 85 18.99 13.78 21.45
CA ASP A 85 19.10 15.20 21.78
C ASP A 85 17.87 15.97 21.31
N TYR A 86 17.02 16.34 22.25
CA TYR A 86 15.84 17.17 21.96
C TYR A 86 16.21 18.59 21.51
N GLY A 87 17.35 19.12 21.97
CA GLY A 87 17.76 20.50 21.72
C GLY A 87 18.29 20.75 20.31
N LEU A 88 18.79 19.71 19.63
CA LEU A 88 19.31 19.78 18.26
C LEU A 88 18.25 19.54 17.18
N HIS A 89 17.02 19.21 17.58
CA HIS A 89 15.93 19.03 16.62
C HIS A 89 15.36 20.38 16.16
N ASP A 90 15.25 20.57 14.85
CA ASP A 90 14.62 21.77 14.27
C ASP A 90 13.12 21.80 14.58
N GLY A 91 12.71 22.75 15.42
CA GLY A 91 11.32 22.95 15.82
C GLY A 91 10.89 22.11 17.02
N LYS A 92 9.76 22.51 17.62
CA LYS A 92 9.25 21.94 18.86
C LYS A 92 8.50 20.62 18.59
N VAL A 93 8.93 19.54 19.22
CA VAL A 93 8.20 18.25 19.23
C VAL A 93 7.47 18.13 20.57
N SER A 94 6.30 18.77 20.69
CA SER A 94 5.57 18.91 21.96
C SER A 94 5.19 17.56 22.59
N ILE A 95 4.88 16.56 21.77
CA ILE A 95 4.49 15.21 22.23
C ILE A 95 5.62 14.50 23.02
N LEU A 96 6.87 14.91 22.82
CA LEU A 96 8.03 14.35 23.52
C LEU A 96 8.41 15.12 24.79
N GLU A 97 7.85 16.31 25.05
CA GLU A 97 8.19 17.12 26.24
C GLU A 97 8.05 16.36 27.56
N PRO A 98 7.00 15.54 27.78
CA PRO A 98 6.85 14.78 29.03
C PRO A 98 7.96 13.74 29.25
N PHE A 99 8.70 13.36 28.20
CA PHE A 99 9.72 12.31 28.24
C PHE A 99 11.15 12.87 28.29
N ILE A 100 11.31 14.20 28.28
CA ILE A 100 12.63 14.83 28.47
C ILE A 100 13.16 14.50 29.87
N GLY A 101 14.42 14.07 29.93
CA GLY A 101 15.09 13.62 31.14
C GLY A 101 14.82 12.15 31.49
N GLN A 102 13.96 11.46 30.74
CA GLN A 102 13.64 10.06 30.98
C GLN A 102 14.49 9.12 30.11
N SER A 103 14.53 7.86 30.54
CA SER A 103 15.13 6.76 29.80
C SER A 103 14.16 5.59 29.71
N GLY A 104 14.41 4.69 28.76
CA GLY A 104 13.54 3.56 28.54
C GLY A 104 14.01 2.65 27.42
N TRP A 105 13.09 1.86 26.91
CA TRP A 105 13.31 0.92 25.82
C TRP A 105 12.39 1.21 24.66
N LEU A 106 12.91 1.03 23.44
CA LEU A 106 12.15 1.12 22.20
C LEU A 106 12.58 -0.03 21.28
N ILE A 107 11.60 -0.72 20.72
CA ILE A 107 11.81 -1.75 19.71
C ILE A 107 10.98 -1.40 18.48
N ALA A 108 11.59 -1.59 17.31
CA ALA A 108 10.97 -1.35 16.03
C ALA A 108 10.88 -2.65 15.21
N TRP A 109 9.73 -2.89 14.61
CA TRP A 109 9.48 -4.01 13.71
C TRP A 109 8.85 -3.52 12.40
N VAL A 110 9.15 -4.20 11.31
CA VAL A 110 8.34 -4.18 10.11
C VAL A 110 7.44 -5.40 10.15
N TYR A 111 6.14 -5.16 10.05
CA TYR A 111 5.12 -6.19 9.99
C TYR A 111 4.48 -6.13 8.60
N THR A 112 4.75 -7.14 7.78
CA THR A 112 4.25 -7.24 6.42
C THR A 112 3.01 -8.13 6.43
N VAL A 113 1.91 -7.63 5.87
CA VAL A 113 0.68 -8.40 5.67
C VAL A 113 0.42 -8.49 4.19
N GLU A 114 0.36 -9.72 3.68
CA GLU A 114 -0.07 -9.99 2.32
C GLU A 114 -1.52 -10.45 2.32
N SER A 115 -2.36 -9.68 1.62
CA SER A 115 -3.77 -9.98 1.44
C SER A 115 -4.23 -9.48 0.07
N LEU A 116 -5.10 -10.23 -0.61
CA LEU A 116 -5.70 -9.81 -1.87
C LEU A 116 -4.72 -9.45 -3.01
N ASP A 117 -3.55 -10.10 -3.08
CA ASP A 117 -2.43 -9.76 -4.01
C ASP A 117 -1.80 -8.38 -3.74
N GLN A 118 -2.03 -7.83 -2.54
CA GLN A 118 -1.39 -6.62 -2.06
C GLN A 118 -0.57 -6.96 -0.82
N ALA A 119 0.68 -6.52 -0.82
CA ALA A 119 1.55 -6.57 0.33
C ALA A 119 1.59 -5.19 0.98
N GLU A 120 1.33 -5.12 2.28
CA GLU A 120 1.38 -3.90 3.06
C GLU A 120 2.41 -4.01 4.18
N ASP A 121 3.37 -3.09 4.19
CA ASP A 121 4.38 -2.96 5.23
C ASP A 121 3.89 -1.99 6.31
N HIS A 122 3.82 -2.46 7.56
CA HIS A 122 3.48 -1.66 8.72
C HIS A 122 4.68 -1.52 9.67
N LEU A 123 5.05 -0.29 10.02
CA LEU A 123 6.05 -0.04 11.06
C LEU A 123 5.37 -0.08 12.43
N ILE A 124 5.74 -1.07 13.25
CA ILE A 124 5.30 -1.18 14.64
C ILE A 124 6.42 -0.69 15.55
N LEU A 125 6.13 0.30 16.38
CA LEU A 125 7.02 0.80 17.41
C LEU A 125 6.40 0.56 18.77
N ALA A 126 7.15 -0.09 19.66
CA ALA A 126 6.78 -0.22 21.05
C ALA A 126 7.85 0.45 21.91
N ALA A 127 7.45 1.44 22.70
CA ALA A 127 8.34 2.13 23.61
C ALA A 127 7.73 2.22 25.02
N LYS A 128 8.60 2.07 26.02
CA LYS A 128 8.26 2.25 27.44
C LYS A 128 9.37 3.00 28.16
N THR A 129 9.00 3.80 29.16
CA THR A 129 9.97 4.40 30.08
C THR A 129 10.37 3.40 31.17
N ASP A 130 11.47 3.66 31.87
CA ASP A 130 11.89 2.84 33.02
C ASP A 130 10.87 2.84 34.17
N ASN A 131 10.03 3.87 34.24
CA ASN A 131 8.93 3.97 35.21
C ASN A 131 7.68 3.20 34.77
N GLY A 132 7.73 2.42 33.67
CA GLY A 132 6.63 1.59 33.19
C GLY A 132 5.57 2.32 32.36
N ARG A 133 5.78 3.60 32.00
CA ARG A 133 4.85 4.34 31.14
C ARG A 133 5.07 3.95 29.67
N PHE A 134 4.02 3.48 29.01
CA PHE A 134 4.05 3.21 27.57
C PHE A 134 3.86 4.46 26.72
N MET A 135 4.37 4.42 25.50
CA MET A 135 4.13 5.42 24.45
C MET A 135 3.27 4.81 23.35
N ASP A 136 2.40 5.63 22.76
CA ASP A 136 1.74 5.27 21.51
C ASP A 136 2.74 5.25 20.34
N ASN A 137 2.30 4.68 19.21
CA ASN A 137 3.14 4.50 18.03
C ASN A 137 3.62 5.84 17.44
N GLU A 138 2.78 6.89 17.49
CA GLU A 138 3.13 8.21 16.96
C GLU A 138 4.22 8.87 17.80
N THR A 139 4.08 8.85 19.13
CA THR A 139 5.07 9.35 20.08
C THR A 139 6.40 8.62 19.91
N ALA A 140 6.37 7.29 19.81
CA ALA A 140 7.57 6.49 19.55
C ALA A 140 8.20 6.81 18.18
N ALA A 141 7.40 7.06 17.13
CA ALA A 141 7.91 7.47 15.82
C ALA A 141 8.57 8.85 15.86
N ARG A 142 7.98 9.80 16.61
CA ARG A 142 8.57 11.13 16.81
C ARG A 142 9.88 11.08 17.57
N MET A 143 10.05 10.11 18.47
CA MET A 143 11.33 9.90 19.16
C MET A 143 12.47 9.61 18.16
N LEU A 144 12.19 8.83 17.11
CA LEU A 144 13.16 8.49 16.06
C LEU A 144 13.47 9.65 15.11
N SER A 145 12.74 10.77 15.19
CA SER A 145 13.09 11.98 14.45
C SER A 145 14.13 12.84 15.16
N LEU A 146 14.40 12.60 16.44
CA LEU A 146 15.43 13.32 17.18
C LEU A 146 16.83 12.88 16.74
N PRO A 147 17.80 13.80 16.65
CA PRO A 147 19.21 13.44 16.48
C PRO A 147 19.67 12.48 17.58
N GLY A 148 20.16 11.31 17.16
CA GLY A 148 20.64 10.27 18.05
C GLY A 148 22.16 10.16 18.04
N ASN A 149 22.76 10.04 19.22
CA ASN A 149 24.17 9.74 19.40
C ASN A 149 24.31 8.32 19.96
N PHE A 150 25.10 7.50 19.27
CA PHE A 150 25.42 6.16 19.75
C PHE A 150 26.34 6.25 20.98
N ILE A 151 25.90 5.66 22.08
CA ILE A 151 26.67 5.61 23.34
C ILE A 151 27.48 4.32 23.40
N GLY A 152 26.85 3.18 23.09
CA GLY A 152 27.50 1.89 23.11
C GLY A 152 26.54 0.73 22.91
N THR A 153 27.09 -0.43 22.57
CA THR A 153 26.34 -1.69 22.51
C THR A 153 26.10 -2.18 23.94
N ILE A 154 24.91 -2.72 24.20
CA ILE A 154 24.53 -3.20 25.53
C ILE A 154 24.31 -4.72 25.51
N SER A 155 24.76 -5.38 26.59
CA SER A 155 24.58 -6.82 26.78
C SER A 155 23.24 -7.07 27.45
N GLY A 156 22.21 -7.38 26.65
CA GLY A 156 20.87 -7.73 27.12
C GLY A 156 19.79 -6.78 26.59
N GLY A 157 18.81 -7.33 25.87
CA GLY A 157 17.60 -6.64 25.45
C GLY A 157 16.39 -6.99 26.33
N GLN A 158 15.32 -6.23 26.18
CA GLN A 158 13.95 -6.57 26.59
C GLN A 158 13.36 -7.61 25.62
N THR A 159 13.98 -8.78 25.50
CA THR A 159 13.55 -9.82 24.54
C THR A 159 12.22 -10.48 24.91
N ASN A 160 11.77 -10.40 26.17
CA ASN A 160 10.46 -10.92 26.59
C ASN A 160 9.90 -10.06 27.75
N GLY A 161 8.89 -9.26 27.45
CA GLY A 161 8.23 -8.40 28.44
C GLY A 161 7.12 -7.55 27.82
N ALA A 162 6.68 -6.53 28.56
CA ALA A 162 5.47 -5.76 28.26
C ALA A 162 5.43 -5.04 26.89
N LEU A 163 6.57 -4.87 26.21
CA LEU A 163 6.61 -4.37 24.82
C LEU A 163 6.11 -5.41 23.81
N GLY A 164 6.23 -6.71 24.11
CA GLY A 164 5.64 -7.78 23.30
C GLY A 164 4.11 -7.76 23.33
N ALA A 165 3.50 -7.34 24.44
CA ALA A 165 2.04 -7.16 24.51
C ALA A 165 1.57 -6.03 23.58
N ILE A 166 2.32 -4.92 23.51
CA ILE A 166 2.05 -3.84 22.56
C ILE A 166 2.18 -4.33 21.12
N LEU A 167 3.22 -5.10 20.82
CA LEU A 167 3.40 -5.69 19.50
C LEU A 167 2.17 -6.52 19.09
N GLN A 168 1.71 -7.43 19.96
CA GLN A 168 0.53 -8.26 19.69
C GLN A 168 -0.75 -7.44 19.52
N GLU A 169 -0.98 -6.45 20.38
CA GLU A 169 -2.12 -5.53 20.27
C GLU A 169 -2.11 -4.80 18.92
N ARG A 170 -0.95 -4.30 18.50
CA ARG A 170 -0.78 -3.59 17.23
C ARG A 170 -0.96 -4.51 16.02
N GLN A 171 -0.41 -5.73 16.04
CA GLN A 171 -0.63 -6.72 14.98
C GLN A 171 -2.12 -7.04 14.82
N SER A 172 -2.83 -7.28 15.93
CA SER A 172 -4.27 -7.54 15.92
C SER A 172 -5.07 -6.36 15.36
N ALA A 173 -4.73 -5.13 15.77
CA ALA A 173 -5.38 -3.92 15.25
C ALA A 173 -5.18 -3.76 13.73
N ILE A 174 -3.95 -3.98 13.23
CA ILE A 174 -3.62 -3.91 11.80
C ILE A 174 -4.38 -4.99 11.02
N GLN A 175 -4.35 -6.24 11.48
CA GLN A 175 -5.07 -7.34 10.83
C GLN A 175 -6.57 -7.07 10.75
N LYS A 176 -7.15 -6.51 11.83
CA LYS A 176 -8.56 -6.13 11.89
C LYS A 176 -8.88 -5.02 10.88
N GLU A 177 -8.09 -3.97 10.82
CA GLU A 177 -8.28 -2.87 9.86
C GLU A 177 -8.21 -3.36 8.40
N ILE A 178 -7.22 -4.19 8.08
CA ILE A 178 -7.09 -4.80 6.76
C ILE A 178 -8.32 -5.65 6.44
N SER A 179 -8.77 -6.49 7.37
CA SER A 179 -9.95 -7.32 7.21
C SER A 179 -11.22 -6.49 6.96
N GLU A 180 -11.43 -5.42 7.73
CA GLU A 180 -12.57 -4.50 7.56
C GLU A 180 -12.54 -3.78 6.21
N ARG A 181 -11.36 -3.30 5.77
CA ARG A 181 -11.20 -2.65 4.46
C ARG A 181 -11.45 -3.64 3.32
N ASN A 182 -10.95 -4.86 3.44
CA ASN A 182 -11.17 -5.91 2.46
C ASN A 182 -12.67 -6.25 2.36
N ALA A 183 -13.35 -6.42 3.49
CA ALA A 183 -14.80 -6.65 3.53
C ALA A 183 -15.58 -5.56 2.78
N ARG A 184 -15.27 -4.28 3.02
CA ARG A 184 -15.89 -3.15 2.30
C ARG A 184 -15.59 -3.17 0.79
N PHE A 185 -14.36 -3.50 0.40
CA PHE A 185 -14.01 -3.61 -1.00
C PHE A 185 -14.83 -4.70 -1.70
N PHE A 186 -15.01 -5.84 -1.04
CA PHE A 186 -15.82 -6.94 -1.57
C PHE A 186 -17.30 -6.61 -1.65
N GLU A 187 -17.88 -6.01 -0.60
CA GLU A 187 -19.27 -5.56 -0.60
C GLU A 187 -19.53 -4.62 -1.78
N ALA A 188 -18.64 -3.64 -2.00
CA ALA A 188 -18.75 -2.73 -3.13
C ALA A 188 -18.61 -3.42 -4.50
N GLU A 189 -17.82 -4.50 -4.61
CA GLU A 189 -17.68 -5.24 -5.86
C GLU A 189 -18.89 -6.14 -6.13
N ALA A 190 -19.47 -6.75 -5.08
CA ALA A 190 -20.71 -7.50 -5.15
C ALA A 190 -21.88 -6.60 -5.56
N ASP A 191 -22.02 -5.42 -4.93
CA ASP A 191 -23.07 -4.45 -5.26
C ASP A 191 -23.00 -3.98 -6.72
N LYS A 192 -21.80 -3.78 -7.26
CA LYS A 192 -21.62 -3.45 -8.69
C LYS A 192 -22.06 -4.59 -9.60
N LEU A 193 -21.68 -5.82 -9.25
CA LEU A 193 -22.04 -6.99 -10.04
C LEU A 193 -23.55 -7.19 -10.07
N ASP A 194 -24.21 -7.01 -8.92
CA ASP A 194 -25.66 -7.07 -8.78
C ASP A 194 -26.35 -5.96 -9.56
N GLY A 195 -25.89 -4.71 -9.44
CA GLY A 195 -26.44 -3.58 -10.20
C GLY A 195 -26.27 -3.76 -11.71
N TRP A 196 -25.11 -4.24 -12.16
CA TRP A 196 -24.86 -4.54 -13.57
C TRP A 196 -25.75 -5.66 -14.09
N ALA A 197 -25.95 -6.72 -13.30
CA ALA A 197 -26.83 -7.82 -13.63
C ALA A 197 -28.30 -7.36 -13.79
N ASP A 198 -28.77 -6.53 -12.86
CA ASP A 198 -30.11 -5.95 -12.91
C ASP A 198 -30.31 -5.04 -14.13
N ASP A 199 -29.36 -4.16 -14.42
CA ASP A 199 -29.41 -3.27 -15.58
C ASP A 199 -29.43 -4.06 -16.90
N LEU A 200 -28.58 -5.08 -17.01
CA LEU A 200 -28.51 -5.95 -18.19
C LEU A 200 -29.81 -6.72 -18.39
N LYS A 201 -30.36 -7.29 -17.30
CA LYS A 201 -31.64 -8.00 -17.32
C LYS A 201 -32.79 -7.09 -17.74
N ILE A 202 -32.92 -5.92 -17.11
CA ILE A 202 -33.97 -4.95 -17.44
C ILE A 202 -33.86 -4.48 -18.90
N GLY A 203 -32.63 -4.23 -19.38
CA GLY A 203 -32.38 -3.87 -20.77
C GLY A 203 -32.88 -4.93 -21.77
N LEU A 204 -32.49 -6.19 -21.56
CA LEU A 204 -32.90 -7.31 -22.41
C LEU A 204 -34.41 -7.59 -22.32
N GLU A 205 -35.02 -7.52 -21.13
CA GLU A 205 -36.47 -7.68 -20.96
C GLU A 205 -37.26 -6.59 -21.71
N ARG A 206 -36.79 -5.34 -21.67
CA ARG A 206 -37.40 -4.23 -22.43
C ARG A 206 -37.32 -4.46 -23.93
N GLU A 207 -36.16 -4.88 -24.44
CA GLU A 207 -35.99 -5.18 -25.86
C GLU A 207 -36.86 -6.35 -26.33
N ILE A 208 -36.95 -7.43 -25.52
CA ILE A 208 -37.82 -8.56 -25.81
C ILE A 208 -39.28 -8.12 -25.87
N LYS A 209 -39.73 -7.30 -24.92
CA LYS A 209 -41.10 -6.78 -24.86
C LYS A 209 -41.42 -5.89 -26.07
N GLU A 210 -40.45 -5.08 -26.51
CA GLU A 210 -40.59 -4.25 -27.70
C GLU A 210 -40.66 -5.10 -28.98
N LEU A 211 -39.84 -6.15 -29.10
CA LEU A 211 -39.93 -7.11 -30.19
C LEU A 211 -41.28 -7.83 -30.21
N ASP A 212 -41.83 -8.21 -29.06
CA ASP A 212 -43.17 -8.80 -28.97
C ASP A 212 -44.26 -7.83 -29.44
N ARG A 213 -44.13 -6.53 -29.15
CA ARG A 213 -45.00 -5.47 -29.67
C ARG A 213 -44.91 -5.38 -31.20
N GLN A 214 -43.69 -5.31 -31.75
CA GLN A 214 -43.45 -5.22 -33.19
C GLN A 214 -43.96 -6.47 -33.94
N ILE A 215 -43.79 -7.67 -33.38
CA ILE A 215 -44.35 -8.90 -33.94
C ILE A 215 -45.88 -8.82 -34.03
N LYS A 216 -46.55 -8.32 -32.98
CA LYS A 216 -48.00 -8.16 -32.96
C LYS A 216 -48.48 -7.16 -34.00
N GLU A 217 -47.75 -6.07 -34.20
CA GLU A 217 -48.04 -5.05 -35.21
C GLU A 217 -47.82 -5.57 -36.64
N ALA A 218 -46.69 -6.23 -36.89
CA ALA A 218 -46.41 -6.87 -38.18
C ALA A 218 -47.46 -7.93 -38.53
N ARG A 219 -47.90 -8.74 -37.54
CA ARG A 219 -49.00 -9.70 -37.70
C ARG A 219 -50.30 -9.02 -38.09
N ARG A 220 -50.66 -7.90 -37.48
CA ARG A 220 -51.86 -7.12 -37.83
C ARG A 220 -51.77 -6.52 -39.23
N ALA A 221 -50.62 -5.96 -39.59
CA ALA A 221 -50.38 -5.35 -40.90
C ALA A 221 -50.38 -6.37 -42.05
N ALA A 222 -50.04 -7.63 -41.77
CA ALA A 222 -50.07 -8.71 -42.76
C ALA A 222 -51.48 -9.26 -43.07
N VAL A 223 -52.49 -9.00 -42.22
CA VAL A 223 -53.89 -9.46 -42.42
C VAL A 223 -54.56 -8.88 -43.67
N PRO A 224 -54.51 -7.56 -43.95
CA PRO A 224 -55.18 -6.95 -45.10
C PRO A 224 -54.46 -7.15 -46.46
N ALA A 225 -53.32 -7.85 -46.50
CA ALA A 225 -52.53 -8.04 -47.73
C ALA A 225 -53.33 -8.79 -48.81
N LEU A 226 -53.45 -8.18 -50.00
CA LEU A 226 -54.28 -8.68 -51.11
C LEU A 226 -53.46 -9.50 -52.11
N THR A 227 -52.16 -9.23 -52.21
CA THR A 227 -51.26 -9.94 -53.12
C THR A 227 -50.45 -11.03 -52.41
N LEU A 228 -50.04 -12.06 -53.16
CA LEU A 228 -49.17 -13.12 -52.66
C LEU A 228 -47.81 -12.58 -52.22
N GLU A 229 -47.31 -11.55 -52.92
CA GLU A 229 -46.03 -10.90 -52.69
C GLU A 229 -46.01 -10.13 -51.36
N GLU A 230 -47.08 -9.38 -51.06
CA GLU A 230 -47.26 -8.70 -49.77
C GLU A 230 -47.38 -9.69 -48.61
N LYS A 231 -48.12 -10.80 -48.79
CA LYS A 231 -48.22 -11.87 -47.78
C LYS A 231 -46.87 -12.51 -47.49
N LEU A 232 -46.07 -12.78 -48.54
CA LEU A 232 -44.74 -13.35 -48.39
C LEU A 232 -43.78 -12.39 -47.69
N SER A 233 -43.84 -11.09 -48.03
CA SER A 233 -43.05 -10.04 -47.37
C SER A 233 -43.36 -9.93 -45.87
N GLY A 234 -44.66 -9.86 -45.52
CA GLY A 234 -45.09 -9.82 -44.11
C GLY A 234 -44.67 -11.05 -43.31
N GLN A 235 -44.78 -12.25 -43.89
CA GLN A 235 -44.28 -13.50 -43.29
C GLN A 235 -42.77 -13.47 -43.03
N LYS A 236 -41.98 -12.98 -43.99
CA LYS A 236 -40.52 -12.82 -43.83
C LYS A 236 -40.18 -11.85 -42.69
N GLN A 237 -40.89 -10.72 -42.60
CA GLN A 237 -40.66 -9.73 -41.54
C GLN A 237 -41.00 -10.29 -40.15
N ILE A 238 -42.13 -10.98 -40.00
CA ILE A 238 -42.51 -11.65 -38.73
C ILE A 238 -41.43 -12.66 -38.33
N LYS A 239 -40.98 -13.51 -39.28
CA LYS A 239 -39.94 -14.51 -39.01
C LYS A 239 -38.61 -13.87 -38.58
N ALA A 240 -38.24 -12.74 -39.18
CA ALA A 240 -37.04 -12.00 -38.80
C ALA A 240 -37.13 -11.44 -37.37
N LEU A 241 -38.26 -10.82 -37.01
CA LEU A 241 -38.50 -10.30 -35.65
C LEU A 241 -38.52 -11.42 -34.59
N GLU A 242 -39.12 -12.57 -34.91
CA GLU A 242 -39.12 -13.75 -34.04
C GLU A 242 -37.72 -14.32 -33.83
N ALA A 243 -36.88 -14.34 -34.87
CA ALA A 243 -35.49 -14.74 -34.77
C ALA A 243 -34.69 -13.79 -33.85
N GLN A 244 -34.89 -12.47 -33.99
CA GLN A 244 -34.26 -11.48 -33.11
C GLN A 244 -34.70 -11.65 -31.65
N ARG A 245 -35.99 -11.85 -31.40
CA ARG A 245 -36.52 -12.09 -30.04
C ARG A 245 -35.92 -13.34 -29.42
N ASN A 246 -35.88 -14.44 -30.18
CA ASN A 246 -35.28 -15.69 -29.69
C ASN A 246 -33.79 -15.52 -29.40
N GLN A 247 -33.06 -14.75 -30.20
CA GLN A 247 -31.67 -14.41 -29.92
C GLN A 247 -31.54 -13.62 -28.62
N LYS A 248 -32.36 -12.59 -28.40
CA LYS A 248 -32.33 -11.80 -27.15
C LYS A 248 -32.68 -12.63 -25.92
N ARG A 249 -33.61 -13.59 -26.03
CA ARG A 249 -33.90 -14.55 -24.94
C ARG A 249 -32.69 -15.42 -24.62
N ARG A 250 -31.96 -15.92 -25.62
CA ARG A 250 -30.72 -16.68 -25.37
C ARG A 250 -29.68 -15.81 -24.69
N SER A 251 -29.46 -14.60 -25.19
CA SER A 251 -28.53 -13.64 -24.57
C SER A 251 -28.89 -13.31 -23.13
N LEU A 252 -30.17 -13.32 -22.77
CA LEU A 252 -30.60 -13.15 -21.38
C LEU A 252 -30.19 -14.32 -20.49
N PHE A 253 -30.25 -15.56 -20.97
CA PHE A 253 -29.74 -16.72 -20.23
C PHE A 253 -28.21 -16.69 -20.16
N ASP A 254 -27.53 -16.45 -21.28
CA ASP A 254 -26.06 -16.37 -21.33
C ASP A 254 -25.54 -15.28 -20.39
N ALA A 255 -26.23 -14.14 -20.30
CA ALA A 255 -25.92 -13.06 -19.38
C ALA A 255 -26.09 -13.45 -17.91
N GLN A 256 -27.13 -14.21 -17.56
CA GLN A 256 -27.34 -14.71 -16.21
C GLN A 256 -26.24 -15.70 -15.81
N ASP A 257 -25.93 -16.66 -16.68
CA ASP A 257 -24.86 -17.64 -16.44
C ASP A 257 -23.50 -16.94 -16.25
N GLU A 258 -23.24 -15.88 -17.01
CA GLU A 258 -22.02 -15.07 -16.85
C GLU A 258 -21.97 -14.33 -15.51
N VAL A 259 -23.10 -13.75 -15.06
CA VAL A 259 -23.18 -13.12 -13.73
C VAL A 259 -22.91 -14.14 -12.63
N ASP A 260 -23.51 -15.32 -12.72
CA ASP A 260 -23.32 -16.38 -11.73
C ASP A 260 -21.86 -16.87 -11.71
N ARG A 261 -21.24 -17.04 -12.88
CA ARG A 261 -19.81 -17.34 -12.99
C ARG A 261 -18.94 -16.26 -12.33
N GLN A 262 -19.24 -14.98 -12.58
CA GLN A 262 -18.51 -13.88 -11.96
C GLN A 262 -18.69 -13.82 -10.44
N ARG A 263 -19.87 -14.17 -9.92
CA ARG A 263 -20.11 -14.31 -8.48
C ARG A 263 -19.29 -15.44 -7.88
N GLU A 264 -19.29 -16.60 -8.51
CA GLU A 264 -18.46 -17.74 -8.07
C GLU A 264 -16.96 -17.38 -8.08
N GLU A 265 -16.49 -16.70 -9.11
CA GLU A 265 -15.10 -16.22 -9.18
C GLU A 265 -14.77 -15.18 -8.09
N LEU A 266 -15.73 -14.34 -7.70
CA LEU A 266 -15.56 -13.40 -6.58
C LEU A 266 -15.48 -14.15 -5.25
N ILE A 267 -16.32 -15.16 -5.02
CA ILE A 267 -16.30 -16.01 -3.82
C ILE A 267 -15.00 -16.80 -3.73
N ALA A 268 -14.57 -17.45 -4.82
CA ALA A 268 -13.31 -18.20 -4.84
C ALA A 268 -12.11 -17.31 -4.54
N ARG A 269 -12.12 -16.05 -5.03
CA ARG A 269 -11.11 -15.04 -4.68
C ARG A 269 -11.13 -14.70 -3.19
N ILE A 270 -12.29 -14.65 -2.55
CA ILE A 270 -12.41 -14.42 -1.10
C ILE A 270 -11.81 -15.60 -0.34
N GLU A 271 -12.26 -16.83 -0.64
CA GLU A 271 -11.85 -18.03 0.08
C GLU A 271 -10.34 -18.27 -0.01
N GLY A 272 -9.75 -18.10 -1.20
CA GLY A 272 -8.31 -18.27 -1.40
C GLY A 272 -7.45 -17.21 -0.69
N LYS A 273 -8.03 -16.06 -0.34
CA LYS A 273 -7.30 -14.89 0.21
C LYS A 273 -7.70 -14.54 1.64
N LEU A 274 -8.57 -15.35 2.26
CA LEU A 274 -8.94 -15.25 3.66
C LEU A 274 -7.75 -15.58 4.58
N GLN A 275 -6.82 -16.42 4.10
CA GLN A 275 -5.56 -16.70 4.79
C GLN A 275 -4.56 -15.58 4.51
N GLN A 276 -4.45 -14.64 5.44
CA GLN A 276 -3.41 -13.61 5.42
C GLN A 276 -2.04 -14.27 5.65
N GLN A 277 -1.09 -14.01 4.76
CA GLN A 277 0.31 -14.31 5.04
C GLN A 277 0.91 -13.12 5.77
N THR A 278 1.63 -13.40 6.85
CA THR A 278 2.17 -12.35 7.70
C THR A 278 3.63 -12.63 7.99
N GLU A 279 4.47 -11.60 7.86
CA GLU A 279 5.88 -11.63 8.19
C GLU A 279 6.18 -10.55 9.23
N LEU A 280 7.02 -10.87 10.22
CA LEU A 280 7.45 -9.92 11.23
C LEU A 280 8.97 -9.92 11.31
N VAL A 281 9.56 -8.77 10.97
CA VAL A 281 11.01 -8.56 11.04
C VAL A 281 11.32 -7.49 12.07
N ARG A 282 12.10 -7.84 13.09
CA ARG A 282 12.62 -6.86 14.05
C ARG A 282 13.77 -6.08 13.41
N LEU A 283 13.65 -4.75 13.35
CA LEU A 283 14.67 -3.88 12.79
C LEU A 283 15.79 -3.63 13.80
N PHE A 284 15.44 -3.15 14.98
CA PHE A 284 16.39 -2.85 16.04
C PHE A 284 15.70 -2.75 17.39
N GLU A 285 16.53 -2.77 18.42
CA GLU A 285 16.17 -2.57 19.80
C GLU A 285 17.16 -1.60 20.43
N ILE A 286 16.64 -0.55 21.06
CA ILE A 286 17.47 0.46 21.70
C ILE A 286 17.03 0.73 23.13
N ARG A 287 18.01 0.98 23.97
CA ARG A 287 17.83 1.74 25.21
C ARG A 287 17.98 3.21 24.87
N TRP A 288 16.94 3.99 25.10
CA TRP A 288 16.95 5.41 24.77
C TRP A 288 17.02 6.25 26.04
N SER A 289 17.66 7.42 25.91
CA SER A 289 17.53 8.50 26.87
C SER A 289 17.27 9.80 26.11
N ILE A 290 16.30 10.60 26.56
CA ILE A 290 16.05 11.93 25.97
C ILE A 290 16.58 12.96 26.94
N LYS A 291 17.46 13.85 26.46
CA LYS A 291 17.82 15.05 27.23
C LYS A 291 17.78 16.27 26.32
N ARG A 292 17.55 17.42 26.91
CA ARG A 292 17.78 18.70 26.25
C ARG A 292 19.27 18.96 26.30
N GLY A 293 19.96 19.01 25.16
CA GLY A 293 21.36 19.43 25.12
C GLY A 293 21.53 20.74 25.90
N TYR A 294 22.54 20.80 26.77
CA TYR A 294 22.90 22.06 27.42
C TYR A 294 23.39 23.01 26.34
N THR A 295 22.61 24.05 26.01
CA THR A 295 23.17 25.28 25.47
C THR A 295 23.95 25.94 26.59
N GLY A 296 25.19 25.48 26.80
CA GLY A 296 26.15 26.16 27.65
C GLY A 296 26.25 27.60 27.17
N GLY A 297 25.77 28.53 28.01
CA GLY A 297 25.98 29.95 27.80
C GLY A 297 27.47 30.23 27.87
N TYR A 298 28.10 30.37 26.72
CA TYR A 298 29.32 31.15 26.62
C TYR A 298 28.90 32.63 26.68
N LYS A 299 29.07 33.22 27.86
CA LYS A 299 29.37 34.65 28.01
C LYS A 299 30.87 34.79 28.14
#